data_AF-A0A813J3Z7-F1
#
_entry.id   AF-A0A813J3Z7-F1
#
_cell.length_a   1.000
_cell.length_b   1.000
_cell.length_c   1.000
_cell.angle_alpha   90.00
_cell.angle_beta   90.00
_cell.angle_gamma   90.00
#
_symmetry.space_group_name_H-M   'P 1'
#
loop_
_entity.id
_entity.type
_entity.pdbx_description
1 polymer ?
#
loop_
_entity_poly.entity_id
_entity_poly.type
_entity_poly.pdbx_seq_one_letter_code
_entity_poly.pdbx_strand_id
1 'polypeptide(L)'
;MVREVMAVNNCLWDDAQPLVDEIKTTALSGADVYELPYYTSLVFAFFGGVVCMPLIFHLPTVEWFNARFVTSDVPQDKDLETCFEVGSWSWGWMEPVIGTLSFVLLIAQFSRAQMLNIGVRPYGKRIFDVQVARLQSRYPEYNKNILEDFLIGVKRKMKE
;
A
#
# COMPACT_ATOMS: atom_id res chain seq x y z
N MET A 1 -26.22 -1.21 13.52
CA MET A 1 -26.04 -2.66 13.67
C MET A 1 -26.67 -3.17 14.96
N VAL A 2 -26.24 -2.74 16.16
CA VAL A 2 -26.88 -3.15 17.44
C VAL A 2 -28.39 -2.91 17.45
N ARG A 3 -28.84 -1.70 17.06
CA ARG A 3 -30.29 -1.38 16.96
C ARG A 3 -31.07 -2.27 15.99
N GLU A 4 -30.41 -2.73 14.93
CA GLU A 4 -31.04 -3.59 13.91
C GLU A 4 -31.20 -5.01 14.47
N VAL A 5 -30.15 -5.53 15.11
CA VAL A 5 -30.19 -6.83 15.79
C VAL A 5 -31.26 -6.85 16.88
N MET A 6 -31.39 -5.77 17.66
CA MET A 6 -32.47 -5.63 18.66
C MET A 6 -33.86 -5.64 18.01
N ALA A 7 -34.04 -4.99 16.86
CA ALA A 7 -35.33 -4.93 16.18
C ALA A 7 -35.73 -6.27 15.54
N VAL A 8 -34.76 -6.99 14.95
CA VAL A 8 -34.99 -8.28 14.29
C VAL A 8 -35.16 -9.42 15.30
N ASN A 9 -34.30 -9.47 16.31
CA ASN A 9 -34.30 -10.56 17.30
C ASN A 9 -35.19 -10.25 18.52
N ASN A 10 -35.80 -9.07 18.56
CA ASN A 10 -36.65 -8.58 19.66
C ASN A 10 -35.99 -8.77 21.04
N CYS A 11 -34.71 -8.42 21.15
CA CYS A 11 -33.90 -8.60 22.35
C CYS A 11 -33.46 -7.26 22.96
N LEU A 12 -33.09 -7.31 24.25
CA LEU A 12 -32.55 -6.15 24.97
C LEU A 12 -31.10 -5.86 24.56
N TRP A 13 -30.63 -4.68 24.90
CA TRP A 13 -29.30 -4.21 24.49
C TRP A 13 -28.16 -5.11 25.00
N ASP A 14 -28.28 -5.60 26.23
CA ASP A 14 -27.30 -6.49 26.86
C ASP A 14 -27.18 -7.84 26.11
N ASP A 15 -28.29 -8.33 25.56
CA ASP A 15 -28.32 -9.57 24.76
C ASP A 15 -27.88 -9.35 23.31
N ALA A 16 -28.05 -8.13 22.78
CA ALA A 16 -27.71 -7.79 21.41
C ALA A 16 -26.20 -7.55 21.20
N GLN A 17 -25.48 -7.05 22.21
CA GLN A 17 -24.03 -6.83 22.15
C GLN A 17 -23.23 -8.09 21.81
N PRO A 18 -23.34 -9.20 22.56
CA PRO A 18 -22.55 -10.40 22.29
C PRO A 18 -22.84 -10.98 20.91
N LEU A 19 -24.08 -10.85 20.42
CA LEU A 19 -24.49 -11.32 19.09
C LEU A 19 -23.89 -10.47 17.97
N VAL A 20 -23.79 -9.15 18.16
CA VAL A 20 -23.06 -8.27 17.23
C VAL A 20 -21.56 -8.56 17.24
N ASP A 21 -20.99 -8.84 18.40
CA ASP A 21 -19.58 -9.22 18.50
C ASP A 21 -19.31 -10.58 17.84
N GLU A 22 -20.24 -11.55 17.96
CA GLU A 22 -20.17 -12.83 17.23
C GLU A 22 -20.28 -12.64 15.72
N ILE A 23 -21.18 -11.78 15.24
CA ILE A 23 -21.27 -11.43 13.81
C ILE A 23 -19.96 -10.79 13.36
N LYS A 24 -19.37 -9.91 14.17
CA LYS A 24 -18.11 -9.25 13.87
C LYS A 24 -16.95 -10.26 13.84
N THR A 25 -16.83 -11.16 14.81
CA THR A 25 -15.78 -12.19 14.81
C THR A 25 -15.96 -13.16 13.65
N THR A 26 -17.19 -13.52 13.30
CA THR A 26 -17.49 -14.35 12.12
C THR A 26 -17.14 -13.63 10.83
N ALA A 27 -17.47 -12.34 10.70
CA ALA A 27 -17.11 -11.53 9.53
C ALA A 27 -15.59 -11.33 9.39
N LEU A 28 -14.87 -11.29 10.51
CA LEU A 28 -13.40 -11.23 10.53
C LEU A 28 -12.74 -12.61 10.41
N SER A 29 -13.48 -13.70 10.68
CA SER A 29 -12.96 -15.05 10.53
C SER A 29 -12.68 -15.35 9.06
N GLY A 30 -11.41 -15.59 8.73
CA GLY A 30 -10.96 -15.75 7.34
C GLY A 30 -10.57 -14.46 6.63
N ALA A 31 -10.67 -13.28 7.26
CA ALA A 31 -10.17 -12.03 6.70
C ALA A 31 -8.71 -12.14 6.25
N ASP A 32 -7.86 -12.78 7.07
CA ASP A 32 -6.45 -13.02 6.75
C ASP A 32 -6.25 -13.77 5.42
N VAL A 33 -7.12 -14.73 5.10
CA VAL A 33 -7.05 -15.50 3.85
C VAL A 33 -7.41 -14.63 2.64
N TYR A 34 -8.40 -13.75 2.80
CA TYR A 34 -8.80 -12.80 1.76
C TYR A 34 -7.82 -11.63 1.59
N GLU A 35 -7.08 -11.28 2.64
CA GLU A 35 -6.07 -10.21 2.62
C GLU A 35 -4.70 -10.67 2.09
N LEU A 36 -4.38 -11.97 2.20
CA LEU A 36 -3.11 -12.57 1.79
C LEU A 36 -2.69 -12.24 0.33
N PRO A 37 -3.58 -12.29 -0.68
CA PRO A 37 -3.25 -11.91 -2.05
C PRO A 37 -2.79 -10.46 -2.18
N TYR A 38 -3.35 -9.56 -1.37
CA TYR A 38 -2.96 -8.15 -1.39
C TYR A 38 -1.58 -7.94 -0.80
N TYR A 39 -1.27 -8.58 0.33
CA TYR A 39 0.07 -8.52 0.93
C TYR A 39 1.14 -9.11 0.01
N THR A 40 0.89 -10.29 -0.55
CA THR A 40 1.82 -10.92 -1.51
C THR A 40 2.02 -10.03 -2.73
N SER A 41 0.96 -9.49 -3.31
CA SER A 41 1.05 -8.58 -4.45
C SER A 41 1.87 -7.32 -4.15
N LEU A 42 1.79 -6.78 -2.94
CA LEU A 42 2.55 -5.60 -2.52
C LEU A 42 4.05 -5.92 -2.35
N VAL A 43 4.36 -7.11 -1.83
CA VAL A 43 5.73 -7.62 -1.76
C VAL A 43 6.31 -7.80 -3.16
N PHE A 44 5.59 -8.46 -4.07
CA PHE A 44 6.01 -8.63 -5.46
C PHE A 44 6.17 -7.29 -6.17
N ALA A 45 5.27 -6.33 -5.94
CA ALA A 45 5.38 -4.99 -6.50
C ALA A 45 6.65 -4.28 -6.01
N PHE A 46 6.94 -4.32 -4.71
CA PHE A 46 8.15 -3.73 -4.16
C PHE A 46 9.42 -4.34 -4.73
N PHE A 47 9.52 -5.68 -4.75
CA PHE A 47 10.67 -6.36 -5.33
C PHE A 47 10.77 -6.11 -6.83
N GLY A 48 9.66 -6.14 -7.57
CA GLY A 48 9.64 -5.84 -9.00
C GLY A 48 10.18 -4.44 -9.32
N GLY A 49 9.81 -3.43 -8.54
CA GLY A 49 10.25 -2.05 -8.75
C GLY A 49 11.67 -1.76 -8.25
N VAL A 50 12.14 -2.44 -7.20
CA VAL A 50 13.50 -2.25 -6.68
C VAL A 50 14.52 -3.07 -7.46
N VAL A 51 14.19 -4.33 -7.78
CA VAL A 51 15.09 -5.27 -8.48
C VAL A 51 15.27 -4.88 -9.96
N CYS A 52 14.30 -4.21 -10.57
CA CYS A 52 14.45 -3.74 -11.95
C CYS A 52 15.53 -2.66 -12.10
N MET A 53 15.84 -1.90 -11.05
CA MET A 53 16.83 -0.81 -11.11
C MET A 53 18.27 -1.33 -11.25
N PRO A 54 18.77 -2.28 -10.43
CA PRO A 54 20.07 -2.91 -10.64
C PRO A 54 20.17 -3.66 -11.98
N LEU A 55 19.07 -4.21 -12.50
CA LEU A 55 19.08 -4.96 -13.76
C LEU A 55 19.46 -4.10 -14.98
N ILE A 56 19.50 -2.77 -14.83
CA ILE A 56 19.75 -1.80 -15.91
C ILE A 56 20.97 -0.93 -15.60
N PHE A 57 21.17 -0.54 -14.34
CA PHE A 57 22.19 0.44 -13.97
C PHE A 57 23.41 -0.15 -13.23
N HIS A 58 23.40 -1.43 -12.88
CA HIS A 58 24.48 -2.07 -12.14
C HIS A 58 25.25 -3.06 -13.03
N LEU A 59 26.47 -2.69 -13.40
CA LEU A 59 27.30 -3.43 -14.36
C LEU A 59 27.39 -4.94 -14.07
N PRO A 60 27.75 -5.41 -12.85
CA PRO A 60 27.81 -6.84 -12.57
C PRO A 60 26.48 -7.58 -12.75
N THR A 61 25.36 -6.90 -12.47
CA THR A 61 24.02 -7.51 -12.62
C THR A 61 23.64 -7.59 -14.09
N VAL A 62 23.92 -6.54 -14.87
CA VAL A 62 23.67 -6.49 -16.32
C VAL A 62 24.53 -7.52 -17.03
N GLU A 63 25.82 -7.62 -16.70
CA GLU A 63 26.74 -8.62 -17.25
C GLU A 63 26.28 -10.05 -16.95
N TRP A 64 25.90 -10.33 -15.70
CA TRP A 64 25.36 -11.63 -15.30
C TRP A 64 24.10 -11.99 -16.11
N PHE A 65 23.18 -11.02 -16.26
CA PHE A 65 21.96 -11.22 -17.02
C PHE A 65 22.23 -11.42 -18.51
N ASN A 66 23.14 -10.60 -19.06
CA ASN A 66 23.58 -10.69 -20.45
C ASN A 66 24.21 -12.05 -20.74
N ALA A 67 25.15 -12.51 -19.90
CA ALA A 67 25.82 -13.80 -20.05
C ALA A 67 24.85 -14.99 -19.99
N ARG A 68 23.76 -14.89 -19.22
CA ARG A 68 22.83 -16.00 -19.00
C ARG A 68 21.67 -16.06 -19.97
N PHE A 69 21.17 -14.92 -20.44
CA PHE A 69 19.90 -14.81 -21.16
C PHE A 69 19.98 -14.12 -22.53
N VAL A 70 20.77 -13.04 -22.66
CA VAL A 70 20.74 -12.17 -23.85
C VAL A 70 21.85 -12.51 -24.83
N THR A 71 23.04 -12.80 -24.32
CA THR A 71 24.25 -13.11 -25.12
C THR A 71 24.63 -12.02 -26.12
N SER A 72 24.45 -10.74 -25.76
CA SER A 72 24.89 -9.59 -26.56
C SER A 72 26.37 -9.28 -26.35
N ASP A 73 27.00 -8.66 -27.34
CA ASP A 73 28.40 -8.23 -27.26
C ASP A 73 28.61 -7.21 -26.13
N VAL A 74 29.67 -7.42 -25.35
CA VAL A 74 30.09 -6.53 -24.27
C VAL A 74 30.99 -5.44 -24.86
N PRO A 75 30.67 -4.14 -24.68
CA PRO A 75 31.47 -3.03 -25.16
C PRO A 75 32.80 -2.97 -24.40
N GLN A 76 33.71 -2.12 -24.89
CA GLN A 76 35.01 -1.96 -24.26
C GLN A 76 34.86 -1.35 -22.86
N ASP A 77 35.72 -1.76 -21.93
CA ASP A 77 35.67 -1.34 -20.52
C ASP A 77 35.62 0.18 -20.31
N LYS A 78 36.17 0.95 -21.25
CA LYS A 78 36.16 2.42 -21.24
C LYS A 78 34.75 3.03 -21.38
N ASP A 79 33.84 2.31 -22.02
CA ASP A 79 32.46 2.74 -22.26
C ASP A 79 31.49 2.16 -21.21
N LEU A 80 31.98 1.63 -20.07
CA LEU A 80 31.20 1.03 -18.98
C LEU A 80 31.49 1.67 -17.61
N GLU A 81 32.15 2.83 -17.58
CA GLU A 81 32.62 3.46 -16.35
C GLU A 81 31.49 4.09 -15.53
N THR A 82 30.42 4.55 -16.19
CA THR A 82 29.29 5.20 -15.52
C THR A 82 28.00 4.39 -15.60
N CYS A 83 27.14 4.53 -14.58
CA CYS A 83 25.83 3.86 -14.55
C CYS A 83 24.96 4.21 -15.77
N PHE A 84 25.10 5.41 -16.33
CA PHE A 84 24.35 5.83 -17.52
C PHE A 84 24.86 5.16 -18.80
N GLU A 85 26.16 4.90 -18.93
CA GLU A 85 26.72 4.17 -20.05
C GLU A 85 26.34 2.69 -19.99
N VAL A 86 26.40 2.08 -18.79
CA VAL A 86 25.89 0.72 -18.53
C VAL A 86 24.40 0.64 -18.88
N GLY A 87 23.63 1.66 -18.48
CA GLY A 87 22.23 1.83 -18.86
C GLY A 87 22.06 1.85 -20.38
N SER A 88 22.78 2.73 -21.07
CA SER A 88 22.75 2.86 -22.53
C SER A 88 23.08 1.56 -23.26
N TRP A 89 24.03 0.77 -22.75
CA TRP A 89 24.35 -0.55 -23.27
C TRP A 89 23.18 -1.51 -23.04
N SER A 90 22.67 -1.62 -21.81
CA SER A 90 21.54 -2.50 -21.48
C SER A 90 20.27 -2.18 -22.27
N TRP A 91 20.06 -0.92 -22.69
CA TRP A 91 18.91 -0.52 -23.53
C TRP A 91 18.92 -1.14 -24.93
N GLY A 92 20.05 -1.70 -25.37
CA GLY A 92 20.11 -2.41 -26.64
C GLY A 92 19.17 -3.62 -26.69
N TRP A 93 18.87 -4.22 -25.54
CA TRP A 93 18.01 -5.42 -25.43
C TRP A 93 17.02 -5.39 -24.25
N MET A 94 17.11 -4.40 -23.36
CA MET A 94 16.08 -4.07 -22.39
C MET A 94 15.33 -2.79 -22.80
N GLU A 95 14.08 -2.63 -22.37
CA GLU A 95 13.34 -1.39 -22.64
C GLU A 95 14.12 -0.15 -22.14
N PRO A 96 14.02 0.98 -22.86
CA PRO A 96 14.72 2.21 -22.50
C PRO A 96 14.31 2.72 -21.11
N VAL A 97 15.15 3.56 -20.49
CA VAL A 97 14.94 4.10 -19.13
C VAL A 97 13.55 4.71 -18.91
N ILE A 98 12.95 5.31 -19.93
CA ILE A 98 11.59 5.83 -19.84
C ILE A 98 10.58 4.70 -19.58
N GLY A 99 10.72 3.54 -20.22
CA GLY A 99 9.90 2.35 -19.96
C GLY A 99 10.07 1.82 -18.54
N THR A 100 11.31 1.79 -18.04
CA THR A 100 11.60 1.40 -16.65
C THR A 100 10.99 2.38 -15.65
N LEU A 101 11.11 3.69 -15.90
CA LEU A 101 10.51 4.71 -15.05
C LEU A 101 8.98 4.62 -15.06
N SER A 102 8.37 4.38 -16.22
CA SER A 102 6.95 4.09 -16.34
C SER A 102 6.56 2.83 -15.56
N PHE A 103 7.34 1.75 -15.64
CA PHE A 103 7.11 0.52 -14.89
C PHE A 103 7.18 0.74 -13.38
N VAL A 104 8.16 1.49 -12.88
CA VAL A 104 8.27 1.86 -11.46
C VAL A 104 7.04 2.68 -11.02
N LEU A 105 6.60 3.63 -11.84
CA LEU A 105 5.39 4.42 -11.55
C LEU A 105 4.12 3.55 -11.56
N LEU A 106 4.00 2.62 -12.50
CA LEU A 106 2.89 1.68 -12.56
C LEU A 106 2.85 0.76 -11.35
N ILE A 107 4.01 0.25 -10.92
CA ILE A 107 4.16 -0.53 -9.69
C ILE A 107 3.77 0.29 -8.47
N ALA A 108 4.16 1.56 -8.40
CA ALA A 108 3.78 2.45 -7.30
C ALA A 108 2.27 2.71 -7.28
N GLN A 109 1.64 2.90 -8.45
CA GLN A 109 0.20 3.05 -8.60
C GLN A 109 -0.55 1.77 -8.21
N PHE A 110 -0.09 0.61 -8.67
CA PHE A 110 -0.63 -0.70 -8.30
C PHE A 110 -0.52 -0.93 -6.80
N SER A 111 0.66 -0.69 -6.20
CA SER A 111 0.87 -0.82 -4.75
C SER A 111 -0.09 0.06 -3.97
N ARG A 112 -0.33 1.29 -4.44
CA ARG A 112 -1.33 2.19 -3.85
C ARG A 112 -2.75 1.65 -3.94
N ALA A 113 -3.13 1.08 -5.08
CA ALA A 113 -4.45 0.47 -5.25
C ALA A 113 -4.64 -0.71 -4.28
N GLN A 114 -3.63 -1.57 -4.15
CA GLN A 114 -3.66 -2.71 -3.22
C GLN A 114 -3.75 -2.26 -1.76
N MET A 115 -3.02 -1.21 -1.36
CA MET A 115 -3.15 -0.62 -0.02
C MET A 115 -4.57 -0.08 0.26
N LEU A 116 -5.20 0.55 -0.74
CA LEU A 116 -6.57 1.05 -0.60
C LEU A 116 -7.59 -0.09 -0.44
N ASN A 117 -7.38 -1.21 -1.12
CA ASN A 117 -8.25 -2.39 -1.03
C ASN A 117 -8.19 -3.06 0.35
N ILE A 118 -7.02 -3.10 1.00
CA ILE A 118 -6.86 -3.56 2.40
C ILE A 118 -7.34 -2.48 3.41
N GLY A 119 -7.82 -1.33 2.94
CA GLY A 119 -8.26 -0.23 3.80
C GLY A 119 -7.12 0.53 4.49
N VAL A 120 -5.86 0.27 4.11
CA VAL A 120 -4.68 0.93 4.67
C VAL A 120 -4.56 2.34 4.07
N ARG A 121 -4.89 3.35 4.88
CA ARG A 121 -4.79 4.77 4.52
C ARG A 121 -3.76 5.49 5.39
N PRO A 122 -2.45 5.32 5.12
CA PRO A 122 -1.41 5.74 6.05
C PRO A 122 -1.37 7.25 6.26
N TYR A 123 -1.54 8.03 5.17
CA TYR A 123 -1.51 9.49 5.27
C TYR A 123 -2.79 10.08 5.86
N GLY A 124 -3.96 9.58 5.43
CA GLY A 124 -5.25 10.04 5.93
C GLY A 124 -5.42 9.80 7.43
N LYS A 125 -5.00 8.62 7.92
CA LYS A 125 -5.01 8.29 9.34
C LYS A 125 -4.06 9.18 10.13
N ARG A 126 -2.82 9.36 9.68
CA ARG A 126 -1.85 10.27 10.36
C ARG A 126 -2.36 11.70 10.49
N ILE A 127 -2.95 12.26 9.43
CA ILE A 127 -3.53 13.62 9.51
C ILE A 127 -4.70 13.65 10.49
N PHE A 128 -5.56 12.64 10.44
CA PHE A 128 -6.69 12.52 11.36
C PHE A 128 -6.21 12.47 12.82
N ASP A 129 -5.23 11.62 13.12
CA ASP A 129 -4.64 11.47 14.46
C ASP A 129 -4.02 12.80 14.94
N VAL A 130 -3.33 13.53 14.07
CA VAL A 130 -2.78 14.85 14.38
C VAL A 130 -3.88 15.88 14.67
N GLN A 131 -4.98 15.85 13.91
CA GLN A 131 -6.13 16.74 14.13
C GLN A 131 -6.82 16.43 15.47
N VAL A 132 -7.00 15.15 15.79
CA VAL A 132 -7.55 14.70 17.07
C VAL A 132 -6.65 15.11 18.23
N ALA A 133 -5.33 14.90 18.11
CA ALA A 133 -4.37 15.32 19.13
C ALA A 133 -4.39 16.84 19.35
N ARG A 134 -4.55 17.63 18.28
CA ARG A 134 -4.70 19.08 18.36
C ARG A 134 -6.02 19.52 19.01
N LEU A 135 -7.11 18.78 18.80
CA LEU A 135 -8.38 19.04 19.47
C LEU A 135 -8.30 18.69 20.95
N GLN A 136 -7.70 17.55 21.28
CA GLN A 136 -7.52 17.11 22.65
C GLN A 136 -6.62 18.06 23.45
N SER A 137 -5.58 18.64 22.83
CA SER A 137 -4.74 19.65 23.50
C SER A 137 -5.47 20.98 23.76
N ARG A 138 -6.51 21.30 22.97
CA ARG A 138 -7.32 22.51 23.14
C ARG A 138 -8.54 22.30 24.04
N TYR A 139 -9.07 21.09 24.05
CA TYR A 139 -10.28 20.69 24.78
C TYR A 139 -9.99 19.41 25.59
N PRO A 140 -9.12 19.50 26.62
CA PRO A 140 -8.68 18.33 27.39
C PRO A 140 -9.80 17.71 28.24
N GLU A 141 -10.90 18.45 28.46
CA GLU A 141 -12.06 18.02 29.24
C GLU A 141 -12.86 16.89 28.55
N TYR A 142 -12.70 16.73 27.24
CA TYR A 142 -13.46 15.76 26.46
C TYR A 142 -12.65 14.50 26.19
N ASN A 143 -13.33 13.35 26.23
CA ASN A 143 -12.73 12.08 25.88
C ASN A 143 -12.33 12.06 24.40
N LYS A 144 -11.12 11.56 24.13
CA LYS A 144 -10.57 11.39 22.78
C LYS A 144 -11.55 10.71 21.82
N ASN A 145 -12.25 9.66 22.28
CA ASN A 145 -13.19 8.90 21.43
C ASN A 145 -14.36 9.77 20.94
N ILE A 146 -14.87 10.67 21.79
CA ILE A 146 -15.96 11.58 21.45
C ILE A 146 -15.48 12.63 20.44
N LEU A 147 -14.25 13.13 20.60
CA LEU A 147 -13.63 14.07 19.68
C LEU A 147 -13.34 13.44 18.31
N GLU A 148 -12.96 12.15 18.29
CA GLU A 148 -12.79 11.36 17.05
C GLU A 148 -14.11 11.24 16.29
N ASP A 149 -15.18 10.80 16.96
CA ASP A 149 -16.52 10.66 16.36
C ASP A 149 -17.06 11.99 15.85
N PHE A 150 -16.86 13.08 16.61
CA PHE A 150 -17.23 14.43 16.19
C PHE A 150 -16.49 14.84 14.90
N LEU A 151 -15.17 14.62 14.83
CA LEU A 151 -14.38 14.98 13.66
C LEU A 151 -14.78 14.17 12.42
N ILE A 152 -15.14 12.89 12.59
CA ILE A 152 -15.70 12.04 11.53
C ILE A 152 -17.03 12.63 11.03
N GLY A 153 -17.92 13.03 11.95
CA GLY A 153 -19.20 13.66 11.61
C GLY A 153 -19.05 14.98 10.84
N VAL A 154 -18.14 15.85 11.26
CA VAL A 154 -17.86 17.14 10.59
C VAL A 154 -17.31 16.93 9.18
N LYS A 155 -16.36 15.98 9.00
CA LYS A 155 -15.80 15.68 7.66
C LYS A 155 -16.83 15.11 6.69
N ARG A 156 -17.81 14.35 7.20
CA ARG A 156 -18.90 13.82 6.37
C ARG A 156 -19.80 14.93 5.84
N LYS A 157 -20.20 15.87 6.69
CA LYS A 157 -21.01 17.04 6.31
C LYS A 157 -20.34 18.00 5.31
N MET A 158 -19.00 18.07 5.28
CA MET A 158 -18.29 18.91 4.31
C MET A 158 -18.18 18.27 2.91
N LYS A 159 -18.47 16.98 2.78
CA LYS A 159 -18.42 16.25 1.51
C LYS A 159 -19.78 16.11 0.82
N GLU A 160 -20.85 16.39 1.55
CA GLU A 160 -22.23 16.48 1.05
C GLU A 160 -22.49 17.92 0.56
#